data_AF-A0A6I7WWB8-F1
#
_entry.id   AF-A0A6I7WWB8-F1
#
_cell.length_a   1.000
_cell.length_b   1.000
_cell.length_c   1.000
_cell.angle_alpha   90.00
_cell.angle_beta   90.00
_cell.angle_gamma   90.00
#
_symmetry.space_group_name_H-M   'P 1'
#
loop_
_entity.id
_entity.type
_entity.pdbx_description
1 polymer ?
#
loop_
_entity_poly.entity_id
_entity_poly.type
_entity_poly.pdbx_seq_one_letter_code
_entity_poly.pdbx_strand_id
1 'polypeptide(L)'
;MNGKKSRLEYIDALRGVAIIGVMVYHYLPRFELTYQLDFAMITQYTEYGKYGVHLFFIISGYVIYMTVARTSSPMQFIFARFSRLYPAFWVSVTLSYSLIVLYGDPVVRVLPDMYVYQANLTMLQRFILYPSIDGVYWTLTFELVFYFYMGVFMLFGLQRNSFRYSFVWLVCTIGVTCLAIVTDTELSERLKGLFILE
;
A
#
# COMPACT_ATOMS: atom_id res chain seq x y z
N MET A 1 4.72 25.66 24.10
CA MET A 1 3.52 25.43 23.26
C MET A 1 3.91 24.85 21.90
N ASN A 2 4.23 23.55 21.84
CA ASN A 2 4.84 22.88 20.67
C ASN A 2 3.91 21.85 19.97
N GLY A 3 2.60 21.98 20.15
CA GLY A 3 1.62 20.91 19.88
C GLY A 3 1.38 20.53 18.40
N LYS A 4 1.79 21.36 17.43
CA LYS A 4 1.62 21.05 16.00
C LYS A 4 2.74 20.14 15.45
N LYS A 5 3.99 20.33 15.91
CA LYS A 5 5.12 19.46 15.53
C LYS A 5 5.01 18.09 16.18
N SER A 6 4.75 18.06 17.49
CA SER A 6 4.64 16.80 18.24
C SER A 6 3.54 15.87 17.69
N ARG A 7 2.39 16.42 17.30
CA ARG A 7 1.30 15.61 16.72
C ARG A 7 1.67 14.90 15.42
N LEU A 8 2.49 15.53 14.58
CA LEU A 8 2.97 14.90 13.34
C LEU A 8 4.03 13.84 13.64
N GLU A 9 4.89 14.10 14.63
CA GLU A 9 5.91 13.15 15.09
C GLU A 9 5.30 11.84 15.61
N TYR A 10 4.22 11.89 16.41
CA TYR A 10 3.54 10.66 16.86
C TYR A 10 2.92 9.87 15.71
N ILE A 11 2.39 10.55 14.71
CA ILE A 11 1.80 9.90 13.53
C ILE A 11 2.87 9.22 12.69
N ASP A 12 4.01 9.87 12.49
CA ASP A 12 5.13 9.29 11.76
C ASP A 12 5.76 8.13 12.56
N ALA A 13 5.82 8.22 13.89
CA ALA A 13 6.25 7.12 14.75
C ALA A 13 5.31 5.90 14.64
N LEU A 14 3.99 6.12 14.61
CA LEU A 14 3.02 5.03 14.40
C LEU A 14 3.18 4.37 13.02
N ARG A 15 3.52 5.13 11.98
CA ARG A 15 3.88 4.55 10.67
C ARG A 15 5.13 3.68 10.79
N GLY A 16 6.14 4.14 11.53
CA GLY A 16 7.34 3.35 11.81
C GLY A 16 7.03 2.02 12.47
N VAL A 17 6.19 2.02 13.52
CA VAL A 17 5.73 0.79 14.19
C VAL A 17 4.98 -0.12 13.22
N ALA A 18 4.09 0.44 12.39
CA ALA A 18 3.35 -0.32 11.38
C ALA A 18 4.29 -1.00 10.37
N ILE A 19 5.28 -0.27 9.84
CA ILE A 19 6.27 -0.80 8.88
C ILE A 19 7.09 -1.91 9.52
N ILE A 20 7.56 -1.74 10.75
CA ILE A 20 8.32 -2.78 11.47
C ILE A 20 7.47 -4.04 11.65
N GLY A 21 6.21 -3.90 12.03
CA GLY A 21 5.28 -5.03 12.13
C GLY A 21 5.14 -5.79 10.80
N VAL A 22 4.99 -5.08 9.69
CA VAL A 22 4.91 -5.67 8.34
C VAL A 22 6.21 -6.36 7.93
N MET A 23 7.36 -5.75 8.24
CA MET A 23 8.67 -6.37 7.99
C MET A 23 8.80 -7.68 8.77
N VAL A 24 8.49 -7.68 10.06
CA VAL A 24 8.56 -8.88 10.90
C VAL A 24 7.63 -9.98 10.38
N TYR A 25 6.40 -9.62 9.97
CA TYR A 25 5.45 -10.53 9.34
C TYR A 25 6.00 -11.21 8.08
N HIS A 26 6.65 -10.47 7.19
CA HIS A 26 7.17 -11.03 5.94
C HIS A 26 8.51 -11.76 6.08
N TYR A 27 9.41 -11.29 6.95
CA TYR A 27 10.78 -11.78 6.99
C TYR A 27 11.01 -12.86 8.05
N LEU A 28 10.39 -12.81 9.22
CA LEU A 28 10.69 -13.77 10.30
C LEU A 28 10.32 -15.22 9.92
N PRO A 29 9.11 -15.51 9.37
CA PRO A 29 8.77 -16.88 8.95
C PRO A 29 9.68 -17.41 7.83
N ARG A 30 10.07 -16.52 6.89
CA ARG A 30 10.99 -16.88 5.80
C ARG A 30 12.40 -17.17 6.30
N PHE A 31 12.86 -16.39 7.28
CA PHE A 31 14.16 -16.59 7.92
C PHE A 31 14.20 -17.93 8.67
N GLU A 32 13.16 -18.24 9.43
CA GLU A 32 13.00 -19.51 10.14
C GLU A 32 13.08 -20.71 9.17
N LEU A 33 12.32 -20.65 8.07
CA LEU A 33 12.31 -21.68 7.03
C LEU A 33 13.67 -21.84 6.33
N THR A 34 14.32 -20.72 6.00
CA THR A 34 15.58 -20.72 5.23
C THR A 34 16.75 -21.29 6.04
N TYR A 35 16.81 -20.98 7.34
CA TYR A 35 17.91 -21.39 8.22
C TYR A 35 17.56 -22.58 9.12
N GLN A 36 16.37 -23.17 8.97
CA GLN A 36 15.88 -24.30 9.77
C GLN A 36 15.98 -24.04 11.28
N LEU A 37 15.63 -22.82 11.68
CA LEU A 37 15.61 -22.40 13.08
C LEU A 37 14.23 -22.70 13.68
N ASP A 38 14.13 -22.77 15.01
CA ASP A 38 12.86 -22.89 15.72
C ASP A 38 12.57 -21.59 16.48
N PHE A 39 11.69 -20.78 15.89
CA PHE A 39 11.14 -19.58 16.50
C PHE A 39 9.62 -19.66 16.62
N ALA A 40 9.03 -20.86 16.59
CA ALA A 40 7.59 -21.07 16.52
C ALA A 40 6.81 -20.27 17.58
N MET A 41 7.37 -20.15 18.80
CA MET A 41 6.78 -19.36 19.88
C MET A 41 6.64 -17.88 19.55
N ILE A 42 7.54 -17.29 18.76
CA ILE A 42 7.52 -15.88 18.35
C ILE A 42 6.79 -15.73 17.01
N THR A 43 7.02 -16.65 16.07
CA THR A 43 6.45 -16.61 14.71
C THR A 43 4.92 -16.63 14.70
N GLN A 44 4.27 -17.32 15.64
CA GLN A 44 2.80 -17.26 15.76
C GLN A 44 2.26 -15.84 16.01
N TYR A 45 3.04 -14.97 16.67
CA TYR A 45 2.63 -13.59 16.94
C TYR A 45 2.97 -12.63 15.79
N THR A 46 3.81 -13.03 14.84
CA THR A 46 4.13 -12.16 13.70
C THR A 46 2.98 -12.06 12.71
N GLU A 47 2.01 -12.97 12.77
CA GLU A 47 0.78 -12.90 11.97
C GLU A 47 0.02 -11.58 12.17
N TYR A 48 0.07 -11.01 13.37
CA TYR A 48 -0.55 -9.71 13.64
C TYR A 48 0.15 -8.54 12.90
N GLY A 49 1.38 -8.73 12.43
CA GLY A 49 2.11 -7.74 11.65
C GLY A 49 1.44 -7.40 10.32
N LYS A 50 0.62 -8.30 9.76
CA LYS A 50 -0.20 -8.03 8.56
C LYS A 50 -1.14 -6.82 8.75
N TYR A 51 -1.61 -6.59 9.98
CA TYR A 51 -2.46 -5.43 10.30
C TYR A 51 -1.72 -4.10 10.25
N GLY A 52 -0.38 -4.12 10.23
CA GLY A 52 0.43 -2.92 10.01
C GLY A 52 0.11 -2.24 8.67
N VAL A 53 -0.23 -3.00 7.63
CA VAL A 53 -0.66 -2.44 6.33
C VAL A 53 -1.96 -1.64 6.47
N HIS A 54 -2.94 -2.17 7.19
CA HIS A 54 -4.20 -1.47 7.44
C HIS A 54 -3.99 -0.19 8.25
N LEU A 55 -3.16 -0.24 9.30
CA LEU A 55 -2.80 0.93 10.09
C LEU A 55 -2.08 1.99 9.23
N PHE A 56 -1.14 1.56 8.38
CA PHE A 56 -0.44 2.45 7.45
C PHE A 56 -1.43 3.19 6.53
N PHE A 57 -2.40 2.49 5.94
CA PHE A 57 -3.41 3.12 5.09
C PHE A 57 -4.33 4.08 5.83
N ILE A 58 -4.76 3.74 7.04
CA ILE A 58 -5.58 4.65 7.89
C ILE A 58 -4.82 5.94 8.16
N ILE A 59 -3.54 5.83 8.54
CA ILE A 59 -2.70 6.99 8.82
C ILE A 59 -2.43 7.80 7.54
N SER A 60 -2.19 7.13 6.40
CA SER A 60 -2.01 7.78 5.11
C SER A 60 -3.26 8.55 4.69
N GLY A 61 -4.44 7.95 4.78
CA GLY A 61 -5.71 8.62 4.53
C GLY A 61 -5.88 9.90 5.36
N TYR A 62 -5.60 9.83 6.67
CA TYR A 62 -5.68 10.99 7.56
C TYR A 62 -4.70 12.11 7.17
N VAL A 63 -3.43 11.79 6.91
CA VAL A 63 -2.40 12.78 6.53
C VAL A 63 -2.72 13.41 5.18
N ILE A 64 -3.25 12.63 4.24
CA ILE A 64 -3.63 13.09 2.91
C ILE A 64 -4.83 14.04 3.02
N TYR A 65 -5.86 13.66 3.76
CA TYR A 65 -7.01 14.53 4.02
C TYR A 65 -6.60 15.87 4.64
N MET A 66 -5.72 15.85 5.66
CA MET A 66 -5.18 17.09 6.23
C MET A 66 -4.41 17.95 5.23
N THR A 67 -3.80 17.33 4.22
CA THR A 67 -3.05 18.04 3.18
C THR A 67 -4.00 18.66 2.17
N VAL A 68 -5.00 17.90 1.72
CA VAL A 68 -6.06 18.41 0.84
C VAL A 68 -6.76 19.61 1.47
N ALA A 69 -7.07 19.55 2.77
CA ALA A 69 -7.68 20.66 3.50
C ALA A 69 -6.79 21.93 3.59
N ARG A 70 -5.49 21.84 3.30
CA ARG A 70 -4.52 22.94 3.34
C ARG A 70 -4.03 23.39 1.97
N THR A 71 -4.36 22.65 0.91
CA THR A 71 -3.87 22.90 -0.44
C THR A 71 -5.04 23.27 -1.34
N SER A 72 -4.98 24.43 -1.98
CA SER A 72 -6.05 24.88 -2.87
C SER A 72 -5.92 24.36 -4.30
N SER A 73 -4.69 24.02 -4.72
CA SER A 73 -4.40 23.57 -6.09
C SER A 73 -4.26 22.04 -6.17
N PRO A 74 -5.09 21.34 -6.98
CA PRO A 74 -4.98 19.90 -7.19
C PRO A 74 -3.62 19.49 -7.78
N MET A 75 -3.08 20.29 -8.71
CA MET A 75 -1.77 20.00 -9.32
C MET A 75 -0.64 20.14 -8.31
N GLN A 76 -0.71 21.12 -7.42
CA GLN A 76 0.27 21.27 -6.34
C GLN A 76 0.22 20.07 -5.39
N PHE A 77 -0.98 19.57 -5.07
CA PHE A 77 -1.15 18.37 -4.25
C PHE A 77 -0.52 17.14 -4.92
N ILE A 78 -0.84 16.87 -6.19
CA ILE A 78 -0.33 15.70 -6.92
C ILE A 78 1.20 15.77 -7.02
N PHE A 79 1.75 16.92 -7.43
CA PHE A 79 3.20 17.06 -7.61
C PHE A 79 3.97 16.90 -6.29
N ALA A 80 3.47 17.46 -5.18
CA ALA A 80 4.10 17.34 -3.87
C ALA A 80 4.10 15.89 -3.36
N ARG A 81 3.12 15.07 -3.75
CA ARG A 81 3.06 13.65 -3.40
C ARG A 81 3.93 12.81 -4.30
N PHE A 82 3.91 13.10 -5.61
CA PHE A 82 4.75 12.43 -6.59
C PHE A 82 6.23 12.59 -6.26
N SER A 83 6.69 13.82 -6.02
CA SER A 83 8.11 14.12 -5.72
C SER A 83 8.61 13.52 -4.41
N ARG A 84 7.72 13.20 -3.47
CA ARG A 84 8.06 12.50 -2.23
C ARG A 84 8.16 10.98 -2.43
N LEU A 85 7.28 10.40 -3.24
CA LEU A 85 7.11 8.95 -3.34
C LEU A 85 8.03 8.32 -4.40
N TYR A 86 8.08 8.91 -5.60
CA TYR A 86 8.76 8.30 -6.75
C TYR A 86 10.27 8.14 -6.58
N PRO A 87 11.03 9.10 -6.00
CA PRO A 87 12.47 8.92 -5.86
C PRO A 87 12.85 7.70 -5.02
N ALA A 88 12.19 7.52 -3.87
CA ALA A 88 12.42 6.35 -3.01
C ALA A 88 11.95 5.05 -3.70
N PHE A 89 10.82 5.12 -4.41
CA PHE A 89 10.29 3.96 -5.13
C PHE A 89 11.21 3.51 -6.27
N TRP A 90 11.70 4.41 -7.11
CA TRP A 90 12.64 4.06 -8.18
C TRP A 90 13.92 3.43 -7.65
N VAL A 91 14.46 3.94 -6.55
CA VAL A 91 15.60 3.31 -5.87
C VAL A 91 15.23 1.90 -5.42
N SER A 92 14.06 1.69 -4.80
CA SER A 92 13.62 0.37 -4.35
C SER A 92 13.44 -0.62 -5.51
N VAL A 93 12.78 -0.21 -6.60
CA VAL A 93 12.54 -1.07 -7.78
C VAL A 93 13.86 -1.43 -8.45
N THR A 94 14.74 -0.45 -8.63
CA THR A 94 16.06 -0.68 -9.24
C THR A 94 16.90 -1.62 -8.37
N LEU A 95 16.88 -1.44 -7.05
CA LEU A 95 17.59 -2.30 -6.12
C LEU A 95 17.04 -3.72 -6.15
N SER A 96 15.71 -3.91 -6.01
CA SER A 96 15.09 -5.22 -6.05
C SER A 96 15.34 -5.93 -7.38
N TYR A 97 15.19 -5.24 -8.51
CA TYR A 97 15.50 -5.79 -9.84
C TYR A 97 16.98 -6.21 -9.94
N SER A 98 17.90 -5.36 -9.52
CA SER A 98 19.34 -5.64 -9.60
C SER A 98 19.72 -6.84 -8.74
N LEU A 99 19.16 -6.96 -7.54
CA LEU A 99 19.40 -8.10 -6.67
C LEU A 99 18.88 -9.41 -7.29
N ILE A 100 17.70 -9.39 -7.90
CA ILE A 100 17.15 -10.56 -8.60
C ILE A 100 18.00 -10.94 -9.81
N VAL A 101 18.50 -9.97 -10.58
CA VAL A 101 19.37 -10.25 -11.74
C VAL A 101 20.72 -10.83 -11.32
N LEU A 102 21.30 -10.34 -10.22
CA LEU A 102 22.62 -10.77 -9.74
C LEU A 102 22.61 -12.09 -8.97
N TYR A 103 21.57 -12.33 -8.17
CA TYR A 103 21.51 -13.46 -7.23
C TYR A 103 20.38 -14.46 -7.55
N GLY A 104 19.53 -14.16 -8.53
CA GLY A 104 18.34 -14.94 -8.85
C GLY A 104 17.14 -14.59 -7.95
N ASP A 105 15.94 -14.85 -8.44
CA ASP A 105 14.72 -14.75 -7.63
C ASP A 105 14.61 -15.99 -6.72
N PRO A 106 14.57 -15.82 -5.38
CA PRO A 106 14.52 -16.94 -4.45
C PRO A 106 13.18 -17.70 -4.47
N VAL A 107 12.11 -17.08 -4.97
CA VAL A 107 10.73 -17.59 -4.96
C VAL A 107 10.34 -18.14 -6.32
N VAL A 108 10.38 -17.31 -7.37
CA VAL A 108 9.89 -17.66 -8.71
C VAL A 108 11.00 -18.29 -9.56
N ARG A 109 12.27 -18.04 -9.24
CA ARG A 109 13.46 -18.52 -9.97
C ARG A 109 13.43 -18.23 -11.48
N VAL A 110 12.70 -17.19 -11.88
CA VAL A 110 12.64 -16.69 -13.26
C VAL A 110 13.13 -15.25 -13.25
N LEU A 111 14.04 -14.93 -14.16
CA LEU A 111 14.53 -13.57 -14.33
C LEU A 111 13.40 -12.70 -14.92
N PRO A 112 13.01 -11.60 -14.25
CA PRO A 112 12.01 -10.70 -14.78
C PRO A 112 12.56 -10.01 -16.04
N ASP A 113 11.74 -9.96 -17.09
CA ASP A 113 12.06 -9.28 -18.34
C ASP A 113 12.24 -7.76 -18.12
N MET A 114 13.00 -7.11 -19.01
CA MET A 114 13.18 -5.65 -19.01
C MET A 114 11.84 -4.91 -19.08
N TYR A 115 10.84 -5.47 -19.76
CA TYR A 115 9.49 -4.92 -19.77
C TYR A 115 8.82 -4.92 -18.39
N VAL A 116 9.09 -5.94 -17.56
CA VAL A 116 8.60 -6.00 -16.17
C VAL A 116 9.23 -4.88 -15.34
N TYR A 117 10.53 -4.63 -15.51
CA TYR A 117 11.21 -3.52 -14.84
C TYR A 117 10.61 -2.17 -15.23
N GLN A 118 10.44 -1.91 -16.52
CA GLN A 118 9.84 -0.67 -17.02
C GLN A 118 8.40 -0.48 -16.53
N ALA A 119 7.60 -1.55 -16.55
CA ALA A 119 6.24 -1.54 -16.00
C ALA A 119 6.24 -1.15 -14.51
N ASN A 120 7.12 -1.76 -13.71
CA ASN A 120 7.19 -1.49 -12.27
C ASN A 120 7.66 -0.06 -11.96
N LEU A 121 8.53 0.56 -12.77
CA LEU A 121 8.94 1.96 -12.57
C LEU A 121 7.76 2.96 -12.63
N THR A 122 6.66 2.58 -13.26
CA THR A 122 5.44 3.40 -13.33
C THR A 122 4.55 3.27 -12.08
N MET A 123 4.76 2.26 -11.24
CA MET A 123 3.86 1.86 -10.14
C MET A 123 2.46 1.43 -10.62
N LEU A 124 2.25 1.28 -11.94
CA LEU A 124 0.99 0.88 -12.57
C LEU A 124 0.98 -0.56 -13.08
N GLN A 125 2.01 -1.36 -12.78
CA GLN A 125 2.16 -2.73 -13.29
C GLN A 125 0.91 -3.60 -13.06
N ARG A 126 0.22 -3.41 -11.93
CA ARG A 126 -1.02 -4.15 -11.62
C ARG A 126 -2.19 -3.78 -12.55
N PHE A 127 -2.26 -2.53 -13.01
CA PHE A 127 -3.31 -2.09 -13.93
C PHE A 127 -3.10 -2.59 -15.35
N ILE A 128 -1.84 -2.78 -15.74
CA ILE A 128 -1.46 -3.33 -17.04
C ILE A 128 -1.26 -4.86 -17.01
N LEU A 129 -1.62 -5.51 -15.89
CA LEU A 129 -1.53 -6.97 -15.69
C LEU A 129 -0.11 -7.53 -15.81
N TYR A 130 0.90 -6.74 -15.46
CA TYR A 130 2.28 -7.17 -15.34
C TYR A 130 2.61 -7.59 -13.90
N PRO A 131 3.50 -8.57 -13.71
CA PRO A 131 3.93 -8.99 -12.38
C PRO A 131 4.68 -7.87 -11.66
N SER A 132 4.51 -7.79 -10.35
CA SER A 132 5.33 -6.92 -9.50
C SER A 132 6.69 -7.56 -9.25
N ILE A 133 7.76 -6.76 -9.31
CA ILE A 133 9.11 -7.21 -8.95
C ILE A 133 9.18 -7.62 -7.48
N ASP A 134 8.46 -6.89 -6.63
CA ASP A 134 8.27 -7.25 -5.23
C ASP A 134 6.77 -7.26 -4.94
N GLY A 135 6.30 -8.29 -4.24
CA GLY A 135 4.91 -8.41 -3.83
C GLY A 135 4.43 -7.15 -3.11
N VAL A 136 5.25 -6.56 -2.22
CA VAL A 136 4.82 -5.43 -1.36
C VAL A 136 4.45 -4.15 -2.13
N TYR A 137 4.87 -4.02 -3.41
CA TYR A 137 4.58 -2.85 -4.23
C TYR A 137 3.08 -2.64 -4.50
N TRP A 138 2.25 -3.66 -4.30
CA TRP A 138 0.80 -3.54 -4.40
C TRP A 138 0.26 -2.39 -3.52
N THR A 139 0.83 -2.20 -2.33
CA THR A 139 0.39 -1.16 -1.38
C THR A 139 0.59 0.25 -1.94
N LEU A 140 1.72 0.49 -2.60
CA LEU A 140 2.08 1.79 -3.18
C LEU A 140 1.17 2.14 -4.37
N THR A 141 0.82 1.15 -5.19
CA THR A 141 -0.16 1.34 -6.28
C THR A 141 -1.50 1.83 -5.74
N PHE A 142 -2.00 1.26 -4.64
CA PHE A 142 -3.23 1.76 -4.00
C PHE A 142 -3.07 3.17 -3.42
N GLU A 143 -1.91 3.51 -2.86
CA GLU A 143 -1.65 4.86 -2.39
C GLU A 143 -1.67 5.88 -3.54
N LEU A 144 -1.11 5.54 -4.71
CA LEU A 144 -1.17 6.36 -5.92
C LEU A 144 -2.61 6.60 -6.40
N VAL A 145 -3.43 5.54 -6.42
CA VAL A 145 -4.84 5.61 -6.76
C VAL A 145 -5.60 6.52 -5.79
N PHE A 146 -5.28 6.43 -4.50
CA PHE A 146 -5.88 7.31 -3.49
C PHE A 146 -5.48 8.77 -3.70
N TYR A 147 -4.22 9.07 -4.07
CA TYR A 147 -3.83 10.42 -4.47
C TYR A 147 -4.61 10.90 -5.69
N PHE A 148 -4.81 10.05 -6.70
CA PHE A 148 -5.59 10.39 -7.88
C PHE A 148 -7.04 10.75 -7.52
N TYR A 149 -7.73 9.91 -6.74
CA TYR A 149 -9.10 10.20 -6.30
C TYR A 149 -9.20 11.49 -5.50
N MET A 150 -8.26 11.74 -4.60
CA MET A 150 -8.23 13.00 -3.85
C MET A 150 -7.99 14.20 -4.76
N GLY A 151 -7.09 14.11 -5.75
CA GLY A 151 -6.89 15.15 -6.75
C GLY A 151 -8.17 15.45 -7.55
N VAL A 152 -8.91 14.40 -7.95
CA VAL A 152 -10.22 14.52 -8.61
C VAL A 152 -11.24 15.20 -7.69
N PHE A 153 -11.34 14.80 -6.43
CA PHE A 153 -12.22 15.47 -5.45
C PHE A 153 -11.87 16.95 -5.27
N MET A 154 -10.59 17.31 -5.34
CA MET A 154 -10.16 18.71 -5.29
C MET A 154 -10.56 19.48 -6.54
N LEU A 155 -10.41 18.90 -7.74
CA LEU A 155 -10.79 19.53 -9.01
C LEU A 155 -12.27 19.88 -9.07
N PHE A 156 -13.13 19.00 -8.55
CA PHE A 156 -14.58 19.20 -8.53
C PHE A 156 -15.09 19.95 -7.27
N GLY A 157 -14.20 20.42 -6.39
CA GLY A 157 -14.59 21.17 -5.19
C GLY A 157 -15.44 20.36 -4.19
N LEU A 158 -15.41 19.03 -4.27
CA LEU A 158 -16.28 18.12 -3.49
C LEU A 158 -15.84 17.97 -2.02
N GLN A 159 -14.76 18.65 -1.63
CA GLN A 159 -14.14 18.59 -0.31
C GLN A 159 -15.10 18.96 0.83
N ARG A 160 -16.04 19.90 0.58
CA ARG A 160 -17.00 20.39 1.58
C ARG A 160 -17.98 19.31 2.05
N ASN A 161 -18.29 18.35 1.19
CA ASN A 161 -19.17 17.21 1.49
C ASN A 161 -18.39 15.90 1.59
N SER A 162 -17.07 15.96 1.82
CA SER A 162 -16.18 14.79 1.91
C SER A 162 -16.72 13.70 2.85
N PHE A 163 -17.24 14.09 4.02
CA PHE A 163 -17.87 13.15 4.95
C PHE A 163 -19.03 12.36 4.32
N ARG A 164 -19.90 13.02 3.55
CA ARG A 164 -21.03 12.36 2.88
C ARG A 164 -20.54 11.37 1.84
N TYR A 165 -19.56 11.75 1.03
CA TYR A 165 -18.99 10.86 0.00
C TYR A 165 -18.26 9.67 0.62
N SER A 166 -17.48 9.88 1.68
CA SER A 166 -16.84 8.80 2.43
C SER A 166 -17.85 7.86 3.09
N PHE A 167 -18.94 8.40 3.64
CA PHE A 167 -20.01 7.61 4.24
C PHE A 167 -20.75 6.77 3.20
N VAL A 168 -21.13 7.38 2.06
CA VAL A 168 -21.77 6.65 0.95
C VAL A 168 -20.84 5.56 0.43
N TRP A 169 -19.56 5.87 0.22
CA TRP A 169 -18.57 4.89 -0.22
C TRP A 169 -18.42 3.73 0.79
N LEU A 170 -18.42 4.02 2.09
CA LEU A 170 -18.37 3.00 3.14
C LEU A 170 -19.62 2.12 3.13
N VAL A 171 -20.81 2.70 3.03
CA VAL A 171 -22.07 1.95 2.97
C VAL A 171 -22.12 1.08 1.72
N CYS A 172 -21.71 1.62 0.56
CA CYS A 172 -21.65 0.86 -0.69
C CYS A 172 -20.64 -0.29 -0.62
N THR A 173 -19.45 -0.07 -0.07
CA THR A 173 -18.43 -1.12 0.05
C THR A 173 -18.87 -2.22 1.03
N ILE A 174 -19.46 -1.86 2.16
CA ILE A 174 -20.07 -2.84 3.09
C ILE A 174 -21.20 -3.60 2.39
N GLY A 175 -22.10 -2.89 1.70
CA GLY A 175 -23.22 -3.51 0.99
C GLY A 175 -22.77 -4.51 -0.09
N VAL A 176 -21.79 -4.13 -0.92
CA VAL A 176 -21.20 -5.01 -1.94
C VAL A 176 -20.50 -6.21 -1.29
N THR A 177 -19.78 -6.00 -0.19
CA THR A 177 -19.08 -7.09 0.52
C THR A 177 -20.07 -8.06 1.16
N CYS A 178 -21.11 -7.55 1.83
CA CYS A 178 -22.19 -8.36 2.39
C CYS A 178 -22.92 -9.14 1.29
N LEU A 179 -23.22 -8.49 0.16
CA LEU A 179 -23.85 -9.16 -0.98
C LEU A 179 -22.96 -10.30 -1.50
N ALA A 180 -21.67 -10.05 -1.72
CA ALA A 180 -20.72 -11.06 -2.20
C ALA A 180 -20.57 -12.25 -1.25
N ILE A 181 -20.64 -12.02 0.07
CA ILE A 181 -20.63 -13.09 1.08
C ILE A 181 -21.93 -13.91 1.04
N VAL A 182 -23.07 -13.24 0.90
CA VAL A 182 -24.38 -13.91 0.89
C VAL A 182 -24.62 -14.70 -0.39
N THR A 183 -24.07 -14.24 -1.53
CA THR A 183 -24.33 -14.87 -2.83
C THR A 183 -23.39 -16.05 -3.16
N ASP A 184 -22.38 -16.35 -2.33
CA ASP A 184 -21.38 -17.42 -2.53
C ASP A 184 -20.85 -17.52 -3.97
N THR A 185 -20.78 -16.37 -4.64
CA THR A 185 -20.51 -16.27 -6.07
C THR A 185 -19.00 -16.26 -6.33
N GLU A 186 -18.56 -16.71 -7.50
CA GLU A 186 -17.21 -16.45 -8.07
C GLU A 186 -16.75 -14.99 -7.92
N LEU A 187 -17.68 -14.05 -7.76
CA LEU A 187 -17.42 -12.65 -7.43
C LEU A 187 -16.70 -12.46 -6.09
N SER A 188 -16.97 -13.28 -5.06
CA SER A 188 -16.21 -13.32 -3.80
C SER A 188 -14.74 -13.66 -4.06
N GLU A 189 -14.49 -14.73 -4.81
CA GLU A 189 -13.13 -15.17 -5.15
C GLU A 189 -12.40 -14.14 -6.03
N ARG A 190 -13.08 -13.54 -7.00
CA ARG A 190 -12.53 -12.44 -7.82
C ARG A 190 -12.30 -11.17 -7.02
N LEU A 191 -13.17 -10.82 -6.07
CA LEU A 191 -12.99 -9.67 -5.18
C LEU A 191 -11.85 -9.91 -4.19
N LYS A 192 -11.68 -11.12 -3.67
CA LYS A 192 -10.51 -11.51 -2.88
C LYS A 192 -9.23 -11.35 -3.71
N GLY A 193 -9.18 -11.86 -4.94
CA GLY A 193 -8.04 -11.63 -5.85
C GLY A 193 -7.79 -10.16 -6.20
N LEU A 194 -8.84 -9.32 -6.21
CA LEU A 194 -8.72 -7.88 -6.45
C LEU A 194 -8.24 -7.10 -5.20
N PHE A 195 -8.68 -7.49 -3.99
CA PHE A 195 -8.57 -6.72 -2.74
C PHE A 195 -7.73 -7.34 -1.60
N ILE A 196 -7.24 -8.59 -1.69
CA ILE A 196 -6.48 -9.29 -0.61
C ILE A 196 -5.27 -10.01 -1.24
N LEU A 197 -4.05 -9.49 -1.06
CA LEU A 197 -3.02 -10.02 -0.14
C LEU A 197 -2.61 -11.47 -0.46
N GLU A 198 -1.63 -11.62 -1.35
CA GLU A 198 -0.61 -12.68 -1.21
C GLU A 198 0.59 -12.12 -0.43
#